data_AF-A0A1B3SM71-F1
#
_entry.id   AF-A0A1B3SM71-F1
#
_cell.length_a   1.000
_cell.length_b   1.000
_cell.length_c   1.000
_cell.angle_alpha   90.00
_cell.angle_beta   90.00
_cell.angle_gamma   90.00
#
_symmetry.space_group_name_H-M   'P 1'
#
loop_
_entity.id
_entity.type
_entity.pdbx_description
1 polymer ?
#
loop_
_entity_poly.entity_id
_entity_poly.type
_entity_poly.pdbx_seq_one_letter_code
_entity_poly.pdbx_strand_id
1 'polypeptide(L)'
;MQDDFYKKYLWVKKIKSSKEELYKATSQQYCNSIINDIITRYDNQIFNVSNLNNYEDNVSGVYLIFSLDNKDNLKFSYIGESTNIKKRWKTHINNYKAKNKQSRKIRSKENNIENIRFVTLAKINEQNQRLKKETYYIYLFKSKFTNLNTKLANMKMRCDNGHGVKRTYLSYVKNSKTFKLFVYGVCKNKLCNNKFQIY
;
A
#
# COMPACT_ATOMS: atom_id res chain seq x y z
N MET A 1 -1.14 -16.85 26.30
CA MET A 1 -0.49 -15.83 25.43
C MET A 1 -0.77 -16.08 23.94
N GLN A 2 -0.61 -17.30 23.43
CA GLN A 2 -0.85 -17.62 22.02
C GLN A 2 -2.32 -17.45 21.55
N ASP A 3 -3.28 -17.78 22.41
CA ASP A 3 -4.72 -17.59 22.11
C ASP A 3 -5.14 -16.12 22.02
N ASP A 4 -4.51 -15.24 22.81
CA ASP A 4 -4.73 -13.80 22.76
C ASP A 4 -4.20 -13.21 21.44
N PHE A 5 -3.01 -13.63 21.00
CA PHE A 5 -2.46 -13.20 19.71
C PHE A 5 -3.29 -13.69 18.52
N TYR A 6 -3.83 -14.90 18.60
CA TYR A 6 -4.74 -15.40 17.57
C TYR A 6 -6.01 -14.55 17.49
N LYS A 7 -6.64 -14.23 18.63
CA LYS A 7 -7.79 -13.33 18.69
C LYS A 7 -7.46 -11.96 18.09
N LYS A 8 -6.36 -11.32 18.51
CA LYS A 8 -5.89 -10.04 17.96
C LYS A 8 -5.71 -10.10 16.44
N TYR A 9 -5.09 -11.17 15.94
CA TYR A 9 -4.91 -11.37 14.51
C TYR A 9 -6.24 -11.48 13.75
N LEU A 10 -7.24 -12.19 14.29
CA LEU A 10 -8.57 -12.27 13.68
C LEU A 10 -9.25 -10.90 13.61
N TRP A 11 -9.15 -10.10 14.66
CA TRP A 11 -9.65 -8.71 14.68
C TRP A 11 -8.98 -7.85 13.61
N VAL A 12 -7.65 -7.88 13.52
CA VAL A 12 -6.90 -7.16 12.48
C VAL A 12 -7.36 -7.59 11.08
N LYS A 13 -7.54 -8.89 10.86
CA LYS A 13 -7.98 -9.43 9.57
C LYS A 13 -9.37 -8.88 9.19
N LYS A 14 -10.30 -8.80 10.15
CA LYS A 14 -11.63 -8.22 9.97
C LYS A 14 -11.55 -6.73 9.63
N ILE A 15 -10.85 -5.94 10.43
CA ILE A 15 -10.66 -4.49 10.24
C ILE A 15 -10.08 -4.17 8.84
N LYS A 16 -9.14 -4.98 8.36
CA LYS A 16 -8.49 -4.79 7.05
C LYS A 16 -9.30 -5.29 5.85
N SER A 17 -10.23 -6.23 6.04
CA SER A 17 -10.81 -6.99 4.91
C SER A 17 -12.33 -6.98 4.85
N SER A 18 -13.04 -6.67 5.93
CA SER A 18 -14.51 -6.61 5.94
C SER A 18 -15.03 -5.34 5.28
N LYS A 19 -16.24 -5.43 4.74
CA LYS A 19 -17.02 -4.30 4.23
C LYS A 19 -18.15 -3.90 5.20
N GLU A 20 -18.33 -4.62 6.30
CA GLU A 20 -19.39 -4.35 7.27
C GLU A 20 -19.15 -3.00 7.95
N GLU A 21 -20.22 -2.21 8.09
CA GLU A 21 -20.16 -0.84 8.59
C GLU A 21 -19.58 -0.77 10.01
N LEU A 22 -19.83 -1.81 10.84
CA LEU A 22 -19.33 -1.87 12.22
C LEU A 22 -17.79 -1.82 12.32
N TYR A 23 -17.05 -2.24 11.28
CA TYR A 23 -15.58 -2.16 11.27
C TYR A 23 -15.04 -0.88 10.64
N LYS A 24 -15.90 -0.06 10.02
CA LYS A 24 -15.47 1.10 9.23
C LYS A 24 -14.74 2.13 10.06
N ALA A 25 -15.30 2.52 11.21
CA ALA A 25 -14.68 3.52 12.08
C ALA A 25 -13.29 3.07 12.54
N THR A 26 -13.15 1.84 13.02
CA THR A 26 -11.85 1.28 13.45
C THR A 26 -10.87 1.13 12.28
N SER A 27 -11.36 0.72 11.10
CA SER A 27 -10.54 0.65 9.87
C SER A 27 -10.02 2.03 9.47
N GLN A 28 -10.87 3.05 9.54
CA GLN A 28 -10.51 4.43 9.27
C GLN A 28 -9.48 4.95 10.27
N GLN A 29 -9.70 4.76 11.57
CA GLN A 29 -8.76 5.16 12.63
C GLN A 29 -7.38 4.54 12.43
N TYR A 30 -7.33 3.24 12.13
CA TYR A 30 -6.07 2.55 11.83
C TYR A 30 -5.37 3.10 10.58
N CYS A 31 -6.12 3.37 9.51
CA CYS A 31 -5.53 3.96 8.31
C CYS A 31 -5.09 5.42 8.52
N ASN A 32 -5.82 6.17 9.35
CA ASN A 32 -5.47 7.54 9.73
C ASN A 32 -4.16 7.58 10.52
N SER A 33 -3.95 6.66 11.47
CA SER A 33 -2.67 6.62 12.19
C SER A 33 -1.50 6.35 11.25
N ILE A 34 -1.65 5.40 10.31
CA ILE A 34 -0.60 5.13 9.32
C ILE A 34 -0.33 6.35 8.44
N ILE A 35 -1.36 7.02 7.91
CA ILE A 35 -1.11 8.17 7.02
C ILE A 35 -0.48 9.33 7.79
N ASN A 36 -0.87 9.56 9.04
CA ASN A 36 -0.28 10.59 9.88
C ASN A 36 1.19 10.32 10.16
N ASP A 37 1.57 9.06 10.42
CA ASP A 37 2.97 8.65 10.55
C ASP A 37 3.75 8.90 9.25
N ILE A 38 3.16 8.63 8.09
CA ILE A 38 3.76 8.90 6.78
C ILE A 38 3.91 10.41 6.55
N ILE A 39 2.87 11.19 6.83
CA ILE A 39 2.90 12.64 6.66
C ILE A 39 4.01 13.23 7.53
N THR A 40 4.04 12.86 8.80
CA THR A 40 5.06 13.34 9.74
C THR A 40 6.48 12.96 9.31
N ARG A 41 6.69 11.72 8.84
CA ARG A 41 8.02 11.24 8.43
C ARG A 41 8.52 11.89 7.13
N TYR A 42 7.60 12.26 6.24
CA TYR A 42 7.90 12.69 4.89
C TYR A 42 7.38 14.10 4.58
N ASP A 43 7.19 14.95 5.59
CA ASP A 43 6.48 16.24 5.48
C ASP A 43 7.01 17.11 4.32
N ASN A 44 8.34 17.18 4.19
CA ASN A 44 9.03 17.92 3.11
C ASN A 44 9.10 17.18 1.76
N GLN A 45 8.44 16.03 1.62
CA GLN A 45 8.48 15.14 0.45
C GLN A 45 7.07 14.74 -0.01
N ILE A 46 6.05 15.49 0.41
CA ILE A 46 4.68 15.35 -0.07
C ILE A 46 4.46 16.34 -1.22
N PHE A 47 4.11 15.81 -2.37
CA PHE A 47 3.82 16.56 -3.57
C PHE A 47 2.32 16.59 -3.84
N ASN A 48 1.86 17.62 -4.53
CA ASN A 48 0.53 17.73 -5.11
C ASN A 48 0.68 17.90 -6.63
N VAL A 49 -0.41 18.20 -7.33
CA VAL A 49 -0.37 18.37 -8.78
C VAL A 49 0.47 19.57 -9.20
N SER A 50 0.41 20.68 -8.46
CA SER A 50 1.07 21.93 -8.83
C SER A 50 2.59 21.89 -8.63
N ASN A 51 3.09 21.20 -7.61
CA ASN A 51 4.53 21.14 -7.30
C ASN A 51 5.24 19.85 -7.79
N LEU A 52 4.53 18.95 -8.48
CA LEU A 52 5.09 17.66 -8.96
C LEU A 52 6.30 17.82 -9.89
N ASN A 53 6.41 18.95 -10.59
CA ASN A 53 7.54 19.21 -11.47
C ASN A 53 8.86 19.36 -10.72
N ASN A 54 8.81 19.74 -9.43
CA ASN A 54 9.96 19.90 -8.55
C ASN A 54 10.49 18.55 -8.04
N TYR A 55 9.76 17.45 -8.25
CA TYR A 55 10.22 16.12 -7.88
C TYR A 55 11.37 15.64 -8.77
N GLU A 56 12.34 14.95 -8.17
CA GLU A 56 13.51 14.38 -8.83
C GLU A 56 13.15 13.45 -10.00
N ASP A 57 13.87 13.55 -11.11
CA ASP A 57 13.68 12.67 -12.26
C ASP A 57 14.34 11.30 -12.05
N ASN A 58 13.84 10.27 -12.76
CA ASN A 58 14.42 8.91 -12.78
C ASN A 58 14.52 8.16 -11.45
N VAL A 59 13.73 8.56 -10.45
CA VAL A 59 13.66 7.81 -9.18
C VAL A 59 12.87 6.51 -9.36
N SER A 60 13.55 5.38 -9.16
CA SER A 60 12.95 4.06 -9.02
C SER A 60 12.53 3.80 -7.59
N GLY A 61 11.30 3.30 -7.36
CA GLY A 61 10.85 3.04 -6.00
C GLY A 61 9.37 2.66 -5.86
N VAL A 62 8.92 2.69 -4.61
CA VAL A 62 7.52 2.51 -4.21
C VAL A 62 6.96 3.87 -3.81
N TYR A 63 5.74 4.15 -4.22
CA TYR A 63 5.04 5.40 -3.98
C TYR A 63 3.65 5.18 -3.39
N LEU A 64 3.13 6.23 -2.75
CA LEU A 64 1.75 6.35 -2.31
C LEU A 64 1.08 7.54 -3.02
N ILE A 65 -0.16 7.34 -3.46
CA ILE A 65 -1.09 8.38 -3.87
C ILE A 65 -2.24 8.38 -2.87
N PHE A 66 -2.59 9.52 -2.33
CA PHE A 66 -3.66 9.63 -1.33
C PHE A 66 -4.39 10.96 -1.40
N SER A 67 -5.55 11.04 -0.74
CA SER A 67 -6.17 12.32 -0.39
C SER A 67 -6.79 12.25 1.00
N LEU A 68 -6.96 13.41 1.62
CA LEU A 68 -7.62 13.57 2.90
C LEU A 68 -8.98 14.26 2.71
N ASP A 69 -9.90 14.04 3.64
CA ASP A 69 -11.13 14.84 3.74
C ASP A 69 -10.89 16.14 4.52
N ASN A 70 -11.94 16.96 4.67
CA ASN A 70 -11.86 18.25 5.37
C ASN A 70 -11.59 18.14 6.88
N LYS A 71 -11.60 16.92 7.43
CA LYS A 71 -11.28 16.61 8.83
C LYS A 71 -9.95 15.84 8.93
N ASP A 72 -9.12 15.93 7.89
CA ASP A 72 -7.84 15.25 7.75
C ASP A 72 -7.89 13.71 7.84
N ASN A 73 -9.06 13.09 7.61
CA ASN A 73 -9.14 11.63 7.54
C ASN A 73 -8.71 11.15 6.16
N LEU A 74 -8.05 9.99 6.10
CA LEU A 74 -7.67 9.34 4.85
C LEU A 74 -8.90 9.01 4.01
N LYS A 75 -9.11 9.72 2.92
CA LYS A 75 -10.22 9.49 1.99
C LYS A 75 -9.95 8.30 1.07
N PHE A 76 -8.73 8.24 0.54
CA PHE A 76 -8.23 7.07 -0.17
C PHE A 76 -6.71 6.92 -0.10
N SER A 77 -6.22 5.69 -0.34
CA SER A 77 -4.82 5.38 -0.59
C SER A 77 -4.65 4.48 -1.80
N TYR A 78 -3.54 4.63 -2.51
CA TYR A 78 -3.11 3.75 -3.59
C TYR A 78 -1.58 3.62 -3.57
N ILE A 79 -1.10 2.39 -3.49
CA ILE A 79 0.32 2.06 -3.51
C ILE A 79 0.71 1.58 -4.91
N GLY A 80 1.90 1.93 -5.38
CA GLY A 80 2.47 1.33 -6.58
C GLY A 80 3.98 1.37 -6.59
N GLU A 81 4.59 0.62 -7.52
CA GLU A 81 6.01 0.71 -7.82
C GLU A 81 6.25 1.26 -9.23
N SER A 82 7.43 1.83 -9.45
CA SER A 82 7.88 2.24 -10.78
C SER A 82 9.40 2.34 -10.86
N THR A 83 9.93 2.18 -12.07
CA THR A 83 11.30 2.59 -12.42
C THR A 83 11.44 4.11 -12.60
N ASN A 84 10.33 4.84 -12.77
CA ASN A 84 10.32 6.29 -12.80
C ASN A 84 9.01 6.80 -12.16
N ILE A 85 9.09 7.11 -10.87
CA ILE A 85 7.94 7.53 -10.06
C ILE A 85 7.29 8.80 -10.61
N LYS A 86 8.06 9.82 -11.00
CA LYS A 86 7.54 11.09 -11.54
C LYS A 86 6.68 10.85 -12.78
N LYS A 87 7.20 10.08 -13.74
CA LYS A 87 6.47 9.71 -14.97
C LYS A 87 5.20 8.93 -14.64
N ARG A 88 5.26 8.05 -13.63
CA ARG A 88 4.10 7.27 -13.20
C ARG A 88 3.03 8.14 -12.54
N TRP A 89 3.39 9.11 -11.71
CA TRP A 89 2.45 10.09 -11.13
C TRP A 89 1.82 10.98 -12.20
N LYS A 90 2.62 11.53 -13.12
CA LYS A 90 2.11 12.29 -14.28
C LYS A 90 1.12 11.47 -15.10
N THR A 91 1.37 10.17 -15.29
CA THR A 91 0.44 9.25 -15.95
C THR A 91 -0.89 9.14 -15.21
N HIS A 92 -0.89 9.05 -13.87
CA HIS A 92 -2.12 9.02 -13.07
C HIS A 92 -2.90 10.33 -13.17
N ILE A 93 -2.22 11.48 -13.13
CA ILE A 93 -2.80 12.81 -13.32
C ILE A 93 -3.44 12.93 -14.71
N ASN A 94 -2.72 12.57 -15.77
CA ASN A 94 -3.23 12.64 -17.14
C ASN A 94 -4.44 11.72 -17.31
N ASN A 95 -4.38 10.49 -16.79
CA ASN A 95 -5.53 9.59 -16.79
C ASN A 95 -6.72 10.17 -16.02
N TYR A 96 -6.48 10.87 -14.90
CA TYR A 96 -7.53 11.52 -14.13
C TYR A 96 -8.22 12.60 -14.97
N LYS A 97 -7.44 13.53 -15.55
CA LYS A 97 -7.92 14.65 -16.39
C LYS A 97 -8.66 14.16 -17.62
N ALA A 98 -8.13 13.15 -18.30
CA ALA A 98 -8.75 12.52 -19.47
C ALA A 98 -9.97 11.63 -19.15
N LYS A 99 -10.37 11.53 -17.87
CA LYS A 99 -11.47 10.67 -17.40
C LYS A 99 -11.33 9.19 -17.78
N ASN A 100 -10.10 8.69 -17.94
CA ASN A 100 -9.81 7.31 -18.31
C ASN A 100 -10.37 6.27 -17.30
N LYS A 101 -10.63 5.04 -17.76
CA LYS A 101 -11.15 3.94 -16.93
C LYS A 101 -10.23 3.59 -15.77
N GLN A 102 -8.92 3.68 -15.97
CA GLN A 102 -7.89 3.36 -14.98
C GLN A 102 -7.95 4.26 -13.74
N SER A 103 -8.37 5.52 -13.91
CA SER A 103 -8.50 6.52 -12.85
C SER A 103 -9.92 6.66 -12.30
N ARG A 104 -10.90 5.87 -12.79
CA ARG A 104 -12.31 5.92 -12.35
C ARG A 104 -12.44 5.78 -10.83
N LYS A 105 -11.66 4.90 -10.20
CA LYS A 105 -11.70 4.67 -8.74
C LYS A 105 -11.19 5.87 -7.95
N ILE A 106 -10.13 6.52 -8.44
CA ILE A 106 -9.61 7.74 -7.82
C ILE A 106 -10.67 8.83 -7.93
N ARG A 107 -11.23 9.06 -9.13
CA ARG A 107 -12.32 10.04 -9.34
C ARG A 107 -13.54 9.79 -8.46
N SER A 108 -13.93 8.52 -8.27
CA SER A 108 -15.07 8.20 -7.40
C SER A 108 -14.83 8.51 -5.92
N LYS A 109 -13.57 8.68 -5.50
CA LYS A 109 -13.19 9.02 -4.14
C LYS A 109 -12.82 10.49 -4.01
N GLU A 110 -12.16 11.07 -4.98
CA GLU A 110 -11.74 12.46 -5.00
C GLU A 110 -12.10 13.09 -6.33
N ASN A 111 -12.90 14.17 -6.28
CA ASN A 111 -13.37 14.90 -7.46
C ASN A 111 -12.48 16.09 -7.78
N ASN A 112 -11.74 16.61 -6.79
CA ASN A 112 -10.78 17.69 -7.00
C ASN A 112 -9.36 17.12 -7.12
N ILE A 113 -8.76 17.25 -8.30
CA ILE A 113 -7.41 16.74 -8.56
C ILE A 113 -6.35 17.40 -7.67
N GLU A 114 -6.56 18.65 -7.25
CA GLU A 114 -5.61 19.39 -6.41
C GLU A 114 -5.53 18.84 -4.99
N ASN A 115 -6.52 18.06 -4.55
CA ASN A 115 -6.51 17.38 -3.26
C ASN A 115 -5.69 16.09 -3.28
N ILE A 116 -5.24 15.64 -4.46
CA ILE A 116 -4.45 14.41 -4.60
C ILE A 116 -2.98 14.71 -4.25
N ARG A 117 -2.48 13.94 -3.29
CA ARG A 117 -1.12 14.03 -2.78
C ARG A 117 -0.31 12.79 -3.18
N PHE A 118 1.00 12.98 -3.33
CA PHE A 118 1.97 12.00 -3.79
C PHE A 118 3.16 11.97 -2.85
N VAL A 119 3.66 10.78 -2.53
CA VAL A 119 4.87 10.63 -1.71
C VAL A 119 5.64 9.37 -2.10
N THR A 120 6.96 9.45 -2.08
CA THR A 120 7.84 8.29 -2.29
C THR A 120 8.05 7.59 -0.95
N LEU A 121 7.66 6.32 -0.88
CA LEU A 121 7.75 5.52 0.34
C LEU A 121 9.10 4.82 0.51
N ALA A 122 9.74 4.46 -0.62
CA ALA A 122 11.07 3.85 -0.63
C ALA A 122 11.71 4.02 -2.02
N LYS A 123 12.99 4.41 -2.09
CA LYS A 123 13.80 4.43 -3.31
C LYS A 123 14.51 3.08 -3.45
N ILE A 124 14.21 2.31 -4.50
CA ILE A 124 14.72 0.94 -4.70
C ILE A 124 14.90 0.67 -6.20
N ASN A 125 16.10 0.29 -6.60
CA ASN A 125 16.45 0.02 -8.01
C ASN A 125 16.10 -1.41 -8.46
N GLU A 126 16.21 -2.40 -7.58
CA GLU A 126 15.92 -3.79 -7.91
C GLU A 126 14.38 -4.02 -7.95
N GLN A 127 13.89 -4.61 -9.03
CA GLN A 127 12.45 -4.74 -9.27
C GLN A 127 11.78 -5.65 -8.24
N ASN A 128 12.36 -6.80 -7.91
CA ASN A 128 11.73 -7.73 -7.00
C ASN A 128 11.62 -7.16 -5.57
N GLN A 129 12.62 -6.43 -5.11
CA GLN A 129 12.60 -5.66 -3.86
C GLN A 129 11.52 -4.59 -3.89
N ARG A 130 11.37 -3.85 -5.00
CA ARG A 130 10.24 -2.91 -5.17
C ARG A 130 8.89 -3.61 -5.04
N LEU A 131 8.70 -4.75 -5.72
CA LEU A 131 7.44 -5.49 -5.70
C LEU A 131 7.12 -6.08 -4.31
N LYS A 132 8.15 -6.56 -3.60
CA LYS A 132 8.04 -6.96 -2.19
C LYS A 132 7.64 -5.76 -1.32
N LYS A 133 8.31 -4.62 -1.46
CA LYS A 133 8.03 -3.41 -0.68
C LYS A 133 6.64 -2.81 -1.00
N GLU A 134 6.22 -2.82 -2.26
CA GLU A 134 4.87 -2.45 -2.70
C GLU A 134 3.83 -3.33 -1.99
N THR A 135 4.04 -4.65 -2.02
CA THR A 135 3.18 -5.63 -1.34
C THR A 135 3.07 -5.32 0.15
N TYR A 136 4.19 -5.06 0.83
CA TYR A 136 4.20 -4.67 2.24
C TYR A 136 3.30 -3.46 2.52
N TYR A 137 3.46 -2.38 1.76
CA TYR A 137 2.66 -1.16 1.95
C TYR A 137 1.19 -1.34 1.59
N ILE A 138 0.86 -2.20 0.62
CA ILE A 138 -0.54 -2.57 0.33
C ILE A 138 -1.16 -3.24 1.55
N TYR A 139 -0.45 -4.15 2.23
CA TYR A 139 -0.94 -4.77 3.47
C TYR A 139 -1.04 -3.78 4.62
N LEU A 140 -0.10 -2.82 4.71
CA LEU A 140 -0.12 -1.77 5.72
C LEU A 140 -1.39 -0.93 5.59
N PHE A 141 -1.67 -0.39 4.40
CA PHE A 141 -2.86 0.43 4.13
C PHE A 141 -4.16 -0.36 3.86
N LYS A 142 -4.12 -1.69 3.91
CA LYS A 142 -5.24 -2.54 3.49
C LYS A 142 -6.54 -2.19 4.24
N SER A 143 -7.53 -1.73 3.49
CA SER A 143 -8.90 -1.47 3.95
C SER A 143 -9.86 -1.58 2.77
N LYS A 144 -11.12 -1.98 3.02
CA LYS A 144 -12.18 -1.95 2.01
C LYS A 144 -12.77 -0.55 1.79
N PHE A 145 -12.50 0.38 2.69
CA PHE A 145 -13.11 1.72 2.68
C PHE A 145 -12.21 2.76 2.00
N THR A 146 -10.89 2.69 2.23
CA THR A 146 -9.93 3.71 1.79
C THR A 146 -8.93 3.22 0.75
N ASN A 147 -8.53 1.94 0.76
CA ASN A 147 -7.48 1.47 -0.16
C ASN A 147 -8.03 1.11 -1.55
N LEU A 148 -7.37 1.61 -2.60
CA LEU A 148 -7.80 1.43 -3.99
C LEU A 148 -7.09 0.27 -4.71
N ASN A 149 -6.04 -0.32 -4.13
CA ASN A 149 -5.35 -1.45 -4.74
C ASN A 149 -6.30 -2.65 -4.86
N THR A 150 -6.42 -3.21 -6.07
CA THR A 150 -7.23 -4.40 -6.33
C THR A 150 -6.47 -5.70 -6.10
N LYS A 151 -5.16 -5.68 -6.34
CA LYS A 151 -4.27 -6.82 -6.18
C LYS A 151 -3.39 -6.57 -4.94
N LEU A 152 -3.16 -7.63 -4.16
CA LEU A 152 -2.30 -7.57 -2.97
C LEU A 152 -0.82 -7.77 -3.30
N ALA A 153 -0.53 -8.39 -4.44
CA ALA A 153 0.82 -8.66 -4.91
C ALA A 153 0.82 -8.68 -6.44
N ASN A 154 1.95 -8.27 -7.02
CA ASN A 154 2.18 -8.33 -8.46
C ASN A 154 2.64 -9.72 -8.88
N MET A 155 2.17 -10.22 -10.02
CA MET A 155 2.55 -11.53 -10.57
C MET A 155 4.02 -11.60 -11.02
N LYS A 156 4.66 -10.45 -11.20
CA LYS A 156 6.11 -10.35 -11.48
C LYS A 156 6.97 -10.58 -10.24
N MET A 157 6.41 -10.55 -9.03
CA MET A 157 7.17 -10.79 -7.81
C MET A 157 7.72 -12.22 -7.80
N ARG A 158 8.93 -12.38 -7.28
CA ARG A 158 9.67 -13.63 -7.17
C ARG A 158 10.01 -13.95 -5.72
N CYS A 159 10.07 -15.24 -5.41
CA CYS A 159 10.69 -15.73 -4.18
C CYS A 159 12.21 -15.57 -4.25
N ASP A 160 12.90 -15.92 -3.17
CA ASP A 160 14.36 -15.71 -3.07
C ASP A 160 15.15 -16.60 -4.04
N ASN A 161 14.52 -17.66 -4.56
CA ASN A 161 15.09 -18.55 -5.57
C ASN A 161 14.68 -18.15 -7.00
N GLY A 162 14.17 -16.93 -7.22
CA GLY A 162 13.81 -16.43 -8.56
C GLY A 162 12.50 -16.99 -9.16
N HIS A 163 11.80 -17.89 -8.47
CA HIS A 163 10.50 -18.41 -8.92
C HIS A 163 9.35 -17.44 -8.65
N GLY A 164 8.24 -17.56 -9.41
CA GLY A 164 7.04 -16.75 -9.18
C GLY A 164 6.40 -16.97 -7.80
N VAL A 165 5.62 -15.99 -7.35
CA VAL A 165 4.86 -16.06 -6.08
C VAL A 165 3.44 -16.56 -6.31
N LYS A 166 3.02 -17.56 -5.51
CA LYS A 166 1.67 -18.13 -5.55
C LYS A 166 0.65 -17.24 -4.85
N ARG A 167 0.99 -16.84 -3.63
CA ARG A 167 0.12 -16.03 -2.76
C ARG A 167 0.93 -15.26 -1.73
N THR A 168 0.34 -14.17 -1.26
CA THR A 168 0.79 -13.43 -0.09
C THR A 168 -0.29 -13.45 0.99
N TYR A 169 0.11 -13.32 2.25
CA TYR A 169 -0.82 -13.24 3.36
C TYR A 169 -0.22 -12.54 4.57
N LEU A 170 -1.10 -11.96 5.39
CA LEU A 170 -0.77 -11.41 6.69
C LEU A 170 -0.72 -12.54 7.72
N SER A 171 0.21 -12.47 8.66
CA SER A 171 0.30 -13.37 9.81
C SER A 171 0.94 -12.63 10.99
N TYR A 172 1.27 -13.34 12.06
CA TYR A 172 1.93 -12.79 13.25
C TYR A 172 3.01 -13.76 13.77
N VAL A 173 3.94 -13.24 14.58
CA VAL A 173 4.96 -14.07 15.23
C VAL A 173 4.36 -14.75 16.45
N LYS A 174 4.26 -16.08 16.40
CA LYS A 174 3.65 -16.86 17.48
C LYS A 174 4.43 -16.78 18.80
N ASN A 175 5.77 -16.77 18.73
CA ASN A 175 6.66 -16.89 19.89
C ASN A 175 7.31 -15.55 20.28
N SER A 176 6.63 -14.42 20.02
CA SER A 176 7.14 -13.09 20.35
C SER A 176 6.57 -12.60 21.67
N LYS A 177 7.36 -11.86 22.47
CA LYS A 177 6.86 -11.19 23.69
C LYS A 177 5.78 -10.15 23.38
N THR A 178 5.82 -9.57 22.18
CA THR A 178 4.87 -8.55 21.71
C THR A 178 4.15 -9.00 20.46
N PHE A 179 2.90 -8.62 20.29
CA PHE A 179 2.15 -8.90 19.06
C PHE A 179 2.77 -8.15 17.87
N LYS A 180 3.33 -8.88 16.90
CA LYS A 180 3.96 -8.31 15.70
C LYS A 180 3.38 -8.96 14.44
N LEU A 181 2.89 -8.14 13.52
CA LEU A 181 2.35 -8.57 12.23
C LEU A 181 3.44 -8.68 11.17
N PHE A 182 3.31 -9.66 10.28
CA PHE A 182 4.22 -9.88 9.16
C PHE A 182 3.45 -10.22 7.89
N VAL A 183 4.01 -9.83 6.75
CA VAL A 183 3.54 -10.27 5.44
C VAL A 183 4.44 -11.38 4.95
N TYR A 184 3.85 -12.48 4.50
CA TYR A 184 4.57 -13.61 3.91
C TYR A 184 4.23 -13.76 2.44
N GLY A 185 5.22 -14.18 1.65
CA GLY A 185 5.05 -14.74 0.31
C GLY A 185 5.28 -16.25 0.31
N VAL A 186 4.59 -16.96 -0.57
CA VAL A 186 4.82 -18.40 -0.81
C VAL A 186 5.14 -18.62 -2.28
N CYS A 187 6.22 -19.34 -2.53
CA CYS A 187 6.65 -19.71 -3.87
C CYS A 187 5.56 -20.51 -4.63
N LYS A 188 5.49 -20.31 -5.95
CA LYS A 188 4.59 -21.04 -6.86
C LYS A 188 5.12 -22.39 -7.30
N ASN A 189 6.45 -22.54 -7.38
CA ASN A 189 7.08 -23.80 -7.78
C ASN A 189 6.85 -24.85 -6.68
N LYS A 190 6.34 -26.04 -7.05
CA LYS A 190 6.01 -27.14 -6.12
C LYS A 190 7.23 -27.74 -5.42
N LEU A 191 8.41 -27.69 -6.05
CA LEU A 191 9.68 -28.17 -5.50
C LEU A 191 10.33 -27.12 -4.60
N CYS A 192 9.97 -25.85 -4.75
CA CYS A 192 10.49 -24.76 -3.94
C CYS A 192 9.50 -24.44 -2.81
N ASN A 193 9.76 -24.97 -1.62
CA ASN A 193 8.97 -24.74 -0.41
C ASN A 193 9.26 -23.38 0.27
N ASN A 194 9.89 -22.44 -0.44
CA ASN A 194 10.26 -21.16 0.14
C ASN A 194 9.00 -20.36 0.55
N LYS A 195 8.92 -20.09 1.85
CA LYS A 195 8.04 -19.10 2.48
C LYS A 195 8.92 -17.99 3.03
N PHE A 196 8.83 -16.82 2.41
CA PHE A 196 9.69 -15.68 2.73
C PHE A 196 8.89 -14.54 3.34
N GLN A 197 9.54 -13.77 4.20
CA GLN A 197 8.99 -12.56 4.79
C GLN A 197 9.10 -11.38 3.80
N ILE A 198 8.13 -10.49 3.86
CA ILE A 198 8.04 -9.28 3.05
C ILE A 198 8.02 -8.09 4.00
N TYR A 199 9.02 -7.21 3.86
CA TYR A 199 9.22 -6.01 4.69
C TYR A 199 9.48 -4.78 3.83
#